data_AF-A0A9Q1GWA8-F1
#
_entry.id   AF-A0A9Q1GWA8-F1
#
_cell.length_a   1.000
_cell.length_b   1.000
_cell.length_c   1.000
_cell.angle_alpha   90.00
_cell.angle_beta   90.00
_cell.angle_gamma   90.00
#
_symmetry.space_group_name_H-M   'P 1'
#
loop_
_entity.id
_entity.type
_entity.pdbx_description
1 polymer ?
#
loop_
_entity_poly.entity_id
_entity_poly.type
_entity_poly.pdbx_seq_one_letter_code
_entity_poly.pdbx_strand_id
1 'polypeptide(L)'
;MGGLRTGTKSDLMPCLENLVPVKEDLSTPRVQVNILDGAGIINMLRPGTAKTFQGYATDVFVPHVTSQLQHVDRLDIVWDLYIADSLKADTRSKRGKGV
;
A
#
# COMPACT_ATOMS: atom_id res chain seq x y z
N MET A 1 -8.11 -16.40 -23.72
CA MET A 1 -8.75 -16.43 -22.39
C MET A 1 -7.69 -16.00 -21.38
N GLY A 2 -7.72 -14.74 -20.93
CA GLY A 2 -6.69 -14.18 -20.05
C GLY A 2 -7.10 -14.34 -18.58
N GLY A 3 -6.43 -15.25 -17.87
CA GLY A 3 -6.60 -15.43 -16.43
C GLY A 3 -5.52 -14.66 -15.66
N LEU A 4 -5.90 -13.98 -14.59
CA LEU A 4 -4.96 -13.31 -13.69
C LEU A 4 -4.22 -14.40 -12.88
N ARG A 5 -2.93 -14.59 -13.16
CA ARG A 5 -2.10 -15.56 -12.44
C ARG A 5 -1.71 -14.99 -11.07
N THR A 6 -2.21 -15.59 -10.01
CA THR A 6 -1.78 -15.31 -8.64
C THR A 6 -0.56 -16.17 -8.33
N GLY A 7 0.62 -15.56 -8.10
CA GLY A 7 1.72 -16.27 -7.41
C GLY A 7 3.15 -16.07 -7.91
N THR A 8 3.40 -15.36 -9.02
CA THR A 8 4.78 -15.15 -9.48
C THR A 8 4.97 -13.78 -10.12
N LYS A 9 6.13 -13.15 -9.89
CA LYS A 9 6.56 -11.89 -10.50
C LYS A 9 6.34 -11.99 -12.03
N SER A 10 5.72 -10.97 -12.63
CA SER A 10 5.34 -10.98 -14.05
C SER A 10 6.54 -11.27 -14.96
N ASP A 11 6.39 -12.17 -15.93
CA ASP A 11 7.38 -12.44 -16.98
C ASP A 11 7.68 -11.19 -17.84
N LEU A 12 6.84 -10.16 -17.75
CA LEU A 12 7.06 -8.86 -18.38
C LEU A 12 8.06 -7.99 -17.62
N MET A 13 8.30 -8.26 -16.34
CA MET A 13 9.14 -7.40 -15.51
C MET A 13 10.60 -7.34 -16.00
N PRO A 14 11.25 -8.46 -16.37
CA PRO A 14 12.58 -8.41 -16.97
C PRO A 14 12.62 -7.65 -18.30
N CYS A 15 11.58 -7.76 -19.12
CA CYS A 15 11.50 -7.02 -20.39
C CYS A 15 11.40 -5.51 -20.15
N LEU A 16 10.62 -5.09 -19.15
CA LEU A 16 10.49 -3.67 -18.79
C LEU A 16 11.77 -3.12 -18.17
N GLU A 17 12.42 -3.88 -17.28
CA GLU A 17 13.69 -3.49 -16.66
C GLU A 17 14.80 -3.24 -17.72
N ASN A 18 14.86 -4.04 -18.78
CA ASN A 18 15.83 -3.88 -19.87
C ASN A 18 15.55 -2.68 -20.80
N LEU A 19 14.33 -2.15 -20.80
CA LEU A 19 13.94 -0.99 -21.61
C LEU A 19 14.17 0.34 -20.87
N VAL A 20 14.49 0.30 -19.58
CA VAL A 20 14.85 1.49 -18.80
C VAL A 20 16.34 1.79 -19.04
N PRO A 21 16.69 2.94 -19.64
CA PRO A 21 18.08 3.35 -19.79
C PRO A 21 18.77 3.40 -18.42
N VAL A 22 20.01 2.91 -18.36
CA VAL A 22 20.81 2.79 -17.14
C VAL A 22 20.80 4.10 -16.33
N LYS A 23 20.24 4.00 -15.11
CA LYS A 23 20.35 4.92 -13.95
C LYS A 23 20.65 6.38 -14.33
N GLU A 24 19.61 7.10 -14.73
CA GLU A 24 19.57 8.52 -14.37
C GLU A 24 19.74 8.61 -12.85
N ASP A 25 20.50 9.59 -12.40
CA ASP A 25 20.75 9.88 -10.99
C ASP A 25 19.39 9.88 -10.28
N LEU A 26 19.12 8.84 -9.49
CA LEU A 26 17.85 8.63 -8.81
C LEU A 26 17.76 9.59 -7.62
N SER A 27 18.01 10.88 -7.85
CA SER A 27 17.55 11.91 -6.92
C SER A 27 16.03 11.79 -6.93
N THR A 28 15.48 11.12 -5.92
CA THR A 28 14.05 11.04 -5.71
C THR A 28 13.52 12.46 -5.85
N PRO A 29 12.64 12.74 -6.83
CA PRO A 29 12.18 14.10 -7.04
C PRO A 29 11.55 14.57 -5.73
N ARG A 30 11.87 15.80 -5.33
CA ARG A 30 11.26 16.36 -4.12
C ARG A 30 9.75 16.46 -4.37
N VAL A 31 9.00 15.59 -3.73
CA VAL A 31 7.55 15.58 -3.76
C VAL A 31 7.01 16.42 -2.60
N GLN A 32 5.92 17.14 -2.84
CA GLN A 32 5.25 17.94 -1.82
C GLN A 32 4.22 17.14 -1.03
N VAL A 33 3.66 16.08 -1.64
CA VAL A 33 2.54 15.31 -1.09
C VAL A 33 2.79 13.82 -1.24
N ASN A 34 2.57 13.06 -0.17
CA ASN A 34 2.44 11.61 -0.21
C ASN A 34 0.97 11.21 -0.03
N ILE A 35 0.49 10.29 -0.86
CA ILE A 35 -0.87 9.72 -0.75
C ILE A 35 -0.72 8.23 -0.52
N LEU A 36 -1.27 7.74 0.58
CA LEU A 36 -1.11 6.37 1.04
C LEU A 36 -2.43 5.60 0.95
N ASP A 37 -2.37 4.37 0.45
CA ASP A 37 -3.47 3.40 0.60
C ASP A 37 -3.46 2.87 2.04
N GLY A 38 -4.46 3.28 2.84
CA GLY A 38 -4.54 2.93 4.24
C GLY A 38 -4.66 1.43 4.49
N ALA A 39 -5.44 0.72 3.67
CA ALA A 39 -5.60 -0.73 3.80
C ALA A 39 -4.29 -1.45 3.42
N GLY A 40 -3.59 -0.94 2.41
CA GLY A 40 -2.26 -1.40 2.03
C GLY A 40 -1.24 -1.28 3.17
N ILE A 41 -1.17 -0.12 3.81
CA ILE A 41 -0.22 0.12 4.91
C ILE A 41 -0.53 -0.73 6.14
N ILE A 42 -1.79 -0.85 6.55
CA ILE A 42 -2.15 -1.70 7.70
C ILE A 42 -1.70 -3.14 7.46
N ASN A 43 -1.91 -3.69 6.25
CA ASN A 43 -1.50 -5.05 5.92
C ASN A 43 0.03 -5.21 5.82
N MET A 44 0.74 -4.16 5.44
CA MET A 44 2.19 -4.17 5.33
C MET A 44 2.88 -4.09 6.71
N LEU A 45 2.34 -3.28 7.63
CA LEU A 45 2.94 -3.03 8.94
C LEU A 45 2.61 -4.13 9.94
N ARG A 46 3.66 -4.81 10.41
CA ARG A 46 3.51 -5.85 11.44
C ARG A 46 3.15 -5.22 12.79
N PRO A 47 2.18 -5.78 13.55
CA PRO A 47 1.80 -5.23 14.85
C PRO A 47 2.88 -5.32 15.94
N GLY A 48 3.91 -6.14 15.75
CA GLY A 48 4.96 -6.35 16.74
C GLY A 48 4.38 -6.92 18.04
N THR A 49 4.61 -6.23 19.16
CA THR A 49 4.13 -6.61 20.50
C THR A 49 2.75 -6.05 20.84
N ALA A 50 2.15 -5.24 19.97
CA ALA A 50 0.85 -4.64 20.23
C ALA A 50 -0.25 -5.70 20.29
N LYS A 51 -1.01 -5.70 21.39
CA LYS A 51 -2.13 -6.66 21.62
C LYS A 51 -3.51 -6.04 21.37
N THR A 52 -3.57 -4.72 21.26
CA THR A 52 -4.82 -3.98 21.04
C THR A 52 -4.67 -3.09 19.83
N PHE A 53 -5.81 -2.76 19.21
CA PHE A 53 -5.83 -1.80 18.11
C PHE A 53 -5.22 -0.46 18.52
N GLN A 54 -5.53 0.03 19.72
CA GLN A 54 -4.96 1.28 20.24
C GLN A 54 -3.44 1.21 20.40
N GLY A 55 -2.92 0.10 20.93
CA GLY A 55 -1.47 -0.11 21.03
C GLY A 55 -0.81 -0.13 19.65
N TYR A 56 -1.40 -0.85 18.69
CA TYR A 56 -0.90 -0.87 17.32
C TYR A 56 -0.91 0.52 16.67
N ALA A 57 -2.00 1.26 16.85
CA ALA A 57 -2.13 2.60 16.31
C ALA A 57 -1.05 3.53 16.89
N THR A 58 -0.85 3.49 18.21
CA THR A 58 0.06 4.39 18.94
C THR A 58 1.53 4.02 18.71
N ASP A 59 1.85 2.74 18.75
CA ASP A 59 3.24 2.26 18.80
C ASP A 59 3.80 1.94 17.41
N VAL A 60 2.94 1.70 16.42
CA VAL A 60 3.36 1.25 15.07
C VAL A 60 2.85 2.18 13.97
N PHE A 61 1.53 2.30 13.82
CA PHE A 61 0.94 2.95 12.65
C PHE A 61 1.19 4.47 12.62
N VAL A 62 0.86 5.19 13.69
CA VAL A 62 1.04 6.65 13.77
C VAL A 62 2.52 7.05 13.66
N PRO A 63 3.47 6.39 14.34
CA PRO A 63 4.89 6.67 14.15
C PRO A 63 5.35 6.46 12.71
N HIS A 64 4.88 5.39 12.04
CA HIS A 64 5.22 5.14 10.65
C HIS A 64 4.68 6.22 9.71
N VAL A 65 3.42 6.62 9.85
CA VAL A 65 2.82 7.70 9.03
C VAL A 65 3.53 9.03 9.29
N THR A 66 3.80 9.35 10.55
CA THR A 66 4.42 10.63 10.93
C THR A 66 5.86 10.73 10.43
N SER A 67 6.62 9.62 10.38
CA SER A 67 7.98 9.65 9.82
C SER A 67 7.99 9.99 8.33
N GLN A 68 6.93 9.66 7.59
CA GLN A 68 6.82 10.02 6.17
C GLN A 68 6.71 11.54 5.96
N LEU A 69 6.18 12.30 6.93
CA LEU A 69 6.08 13.77 6.87
C LEU A 69 7.44 14.46 6.96
N GLN A 70 8.53 13.75 7.31
CA GLN A 70 9.88 14.34 7.29
C GLN A 70 10.34 14.74 5.89
N HIS A 71 9.71 14.18 4.84
CA HIS A 71 10.14 14.35 3.46
C HIS A 71 9.11 15.07 2.58
N VAL A 72 7.92 15.37 3.11
CA VAL A 72 6.81 15.99 2.36
C VAL A 72 6.10 17.03 3.21
N ASP A 73 5.48 18.01 2.55
CA ASP A 73 4.73 19.07 3.22
C ASP A 73 3.35 18.56 3.70
N ARG A 74 2.82 17.53 3.04
CA ARG A 74 1.51 16.94 3.33
C ARG A 74 1.48 15.45 3.10
N LEU A 75 0.70 14.75 3.92
CA LEU A 75 0.39 13.34 3.75
C LEU A 75 -1.11 13.13 3.84
N ASP A 76 -1.65 12.41 2.86
CA ASP A 76 -3.05 11.99 2.82
C ASP A 76 -3.14 10.46 2.93
N ILE A 77 -4.12 9.96 3.69
CA ILE A 77 -4.42 8.52 3.77
C ILE A 77 -5.80 8.30 3.17
N VAL A 78 -5.85 7.46 2.14
CA VAL A 78 -7.10 7.10 1.47
C VAL A 78 -7.56 5.74 1.98
N TRP A 79 -8.81 5.69 2.42
CA TRP A 79 -9.46 4.45 2.84
C TRP A 79 -10.48 4.02 1.78
N ASP A 80 -10.54 2.72 1.52
CA ASP A 80 -11.58 2.17 0.65
C ASP A 80 -12.96 2.36 1.28
N LEU A 81 -13.88 2.93 0.49
CA LEU A 81 -15.31 2.89 0.81
C LEU A 81 -15.96 1.70 0.09
N TYR A 82 -16.51 0.78 0.86
CA TYR A 82 -17.25 -0.38 0.34
C TYR A 82 -18.75 -0.09 0.41
N ILE A 83 -19.28 0.59 -0.61
CA ILE A 83 -20.71 0.85 -0.73
C ILE A 83 -21.45 -0.45 -1.07
N ALA A 84 -22.62 -0.67 -0.47
CA ALA A 84 -23.49 -1.81 -0.80
C ALA A 84 -23.76 -1.89 -2.31
N ASP A 85 -23.89 -3.12 -2.83
CA ASP A 85 -24.13 -3.44 -4.24
C ASP A 85 -23.06 -2.92 -5.23
N SER A 86 -21.90 -2.49 -4.71
CA SER A 86 -20.75 -2.18 -5.56
C SER A 86 -19.96 -3.42 -5.93
N LEU A 87 -19.34 -3.41 -7.12
CA LEU A 87 -18.43 -4.46 -7.56
C LEU A 87 -17.29 -4.69 -6.55
N LYS A 88 -16.83 -3.63 -5.87
CA LYS A 88 -15.83 -3.72 -4.79
C LYS A 88 -16.37 -4.48 -3.58
N ALA A 89 -17.61 -4.20 -3.14
CA ALA A 89 -18.24 -4.91 -2.02
C ALA A 89 -18.42 -6.40 -2.32
N ASP A 90 -18.90 -6.73 -3.52
CA ASP A 90 -19.04 -8.13 -3.96
C ASP A 90 -17.69 -8.86 -4.00
N THR A 91 -16.66 -8.19 -4.52
CA THR A 91 -15.31 -8.78 -4.59
C THR A 91 -14.70 -8.97 -3.20
N ARG A 92 -14.97 -8.07 -2.25
CA ARG A 92 -14.56 -8.22 -0.85
C ARG A 92 -15.28 -9.38 -0.16
N SER A 93 -16.59 -9.52 -0.37
CA SER A 93 -17.38 -10.64 0.17
C SER A 93 -16.79 -12.00 -0.25
N LYS A 94 -16.39 -12.13 -1.52
CA LYS A 94 -15.75 -13.35 -2.06
C LYS A 94 -14.35 -13.63 -1.51
N ARG A 95 -13.60 -12.61 -1.07
CA ARG A 95 -12.28 -12.77 -0.42
C ARG A 95 -12.37 -13.25 1.03
N GLY A 96 -13.56 -13.34 1.61
CA GLY A 96 -13.78 -13.73 3.00
C GLY A 96 -13.56 -12.59 4.00
N LYS A 97 -13.85 -12.85 5.28
CA LYS A 97 -13.74 -11.83 6.34
C LYS A 97 -12.30 -11.51 6.74
N GLY A 98 -11.31 -12.24 6.24
CA GLY A 98 -9.91 -12.07 6.60
C GLY A 98 -9.74 -12.11 8.13
N VAL A 99 -9.94 -13.29 8.71
CA VAL A 99 -9.47 -13.61 10.07
C VAL A 99 -8.03 -14.06 10.01
#